data_AF-A0A124GSV9-F1
#
_entry.id   AF-A0A124GSV9-F1
#
_cell.length_a   1.000
_cell.length_b   1.000
_cell.length_c   1.000
_cell.angle_alpha   90.00
_cell.angle_beta   90.00
_cell.angle_gamma   90.00
#
_symmetry.space_group_name_H-M   'P 1'
#
loop_
_entity.id
_entity.type
_entity.pdbx_description
1 polymer ?
#
loop_
_entity_poly.entity_id
_entity_poly.type
_entity_poly.pdbx_seq_one_letter_code
_entity_poly.pdbx_strand_id
1 'polypeptide(L)'
;MRHTLEAQVSLIVGDGLHLQAAVALYFRTVHTWIPIVSETCYNIRLSSIRVQMATSPSDLSLLTLCMALVCKEPVEGELPLSTRSLYASLKSFVALLEAMGTNSLEMLQGRLLLTIFEIGHAMYPAAYISTAANVRAAISLGINAPCEGLHKVFRDRQKAKEAQQTWRGIIITERSDLAPRMHIRSYSY
;
A
#
# COMPACT_ATOMS: atom_id res chain seq x y z
N MET A 1 -22.98 -0.24 3.61
CA MET A 1 -21.57 -0.69 3.72
C MET A 1 -20.60 0.29 3.07
N ARG A 2 -20.76 0.65 1.77
CA ARG A 2 -19.96 1.70 1.09
C ARG A 2 -19.97 3.05 1.82
N HIS A 3 -21.15 3.56 2.18
CA HIS A 3 -21.28 4.83 2.91
C HIS A 3 -20.67 4.84 4.31
N THR A 4 -20.58 3.68 4.98
CA THR A 4 -19.98 3.57 6.31
C THR A 4 -18.46 3.61 6.22
N LEU A 5 -17.89 2.97 5.20
CA LEU A 5 -16.47 3.05 4.91
C LEU A 5 -16.08 4.43 4.38
N GLU A 6 -16.87 5.02 3.49
CA GLU A 6 -16.66 6.40 3.01
C GLU A 6 -16.80 7.41 4.16
N ALA A 7 -17.72 7.23 5.11
CA ALA A 7 -17.81 8.07 6.30
C ALA A 7 -16.63 7.88 7.26
N GLN A 8 -16.13 6.66 7.44
CA GLN A 8 -14.92 6.41 8.25
C GLN A 8 -13.66 6.93 7.57
N VAL A 9 -13.52 6.73 6.25
CA VAL A 9 -12.46 7.32 5.44
C VAL A 9 -12.58 8.84 5.50
N SER A 10 -13.78 9.43 5.38
CA SER A 10 -13.99 10.88 5.46
C SER A 10 -13.81 11.44 6.88
N LEU A 11 -14.01 10.64 7.95
CA LEU A 11 -13.65 11.00 9.33
C LEU A 11 -12.14 10.96 9.56
N ILE A 12 -11.44 9.99 8.97
CA ILE A 12 -9.97 9.84 9.06
C ILE A 12 -9.26 10.85 8.13
N VAL A 13 -9.86 11.13 6.97
CA VAL A 13 -9.43 12.15 5.99
C VAL A 13 -9.87 13.55 6.42
N GLY A 14 -10.90 13.66 7.27
CA GLY A 14 -11.45 14.91 7.81
C GLY A 14 -10.44 15.69 8.63
N ASP A 15 -9.37 15.04 9.09
CA ASP A 15 -8.19 15.67 9.63
C ASP A 15 -7.12 15.87 8.54
N GLY A 16 -7.48 16.61 7.49
CA GLY A 16 -6.68 16.73 6.27
C GLY A 16 -5.26 17.25 6.49
N LEU A 17 -5.03 17.99 7.59
CA LEU A 17 -3.71 18.44 8.03
C LEU A 17 -2.85 17.29 8.57
N HIS A 18 -3.44 16.42 9.39
CA HIS A 18 -2.76 15.23 9.90
C HIS A 18 -2.44 14.24 8.78
N LEU A 19 -3.31 14.11 7.78
CA LEU A 19 -3.05 13.27 6.61
C LEU A 19 -1.91 13.83 5.75
N GLN A 20 -1.88 15.14 5.51
CA GLN A 20 -0.77 15.79 4.81
C GLN A 20 0.56 15.63 5.55
N ALA A 21 0.56 15.81 6.88
CA ALA A 21 1.74 15.60 7.69
C ALA A 21 2.24 14.15 7.63
N ALA A 22 1.33 13.17 7.63
CA ALA A 22 1.67 11.76 7.51
C ALA A 22 2.24 11.40 6.12
N VAL A 23 1.71 11.99 5.05
CA VAL A 23 2.26 11.84 3.69
C VAL A 23 3.66 12.46 3.58
N ALA A 24 3.86 13.65 4.15
CA ALA A 24 5.17 14.28 4.20
C ALA A 24 6.17 13.41 5.00
N LEU A 25 5.71 12.82 6.11
CA LEU A 25 6.49 11.88 6.89
C LEU A 25 6.87 10.65 6.05
N TYR A 26 5.93 10.07 5.30
CA TYR A 26 6.20 8.95 4.38
C TYR A 26 7.31 9.26 3.38
N PHE A 27 7.24 10.42 2.70
CA PHE A 27 8.27 10.81 1.73
C PHE A 27 9.64 11.07 2.37
N ARG A 28 9.66 11.46 3.64
CA ARG A 28 10.90 11.66 4.40
C ARG A 28 11.49 10.38 4.98
N THR A 29 10.66 9.37 5.29
CA THR A 29 11.10 8.15 5.97
C THR A 29 11.01 6.94 5.07
N VAL A 30 9.82 6.37 4.88
CA VAL A 30 9.59 5.10 4.17
C VAL A 30 10.05 5.17 2.72
N HIS A 31 9.79 6.28 2.04
CA HIS A 31 10.17 6.48 0.64
C HIS A 31 11.68 6.34 0.40
N THR A 32 12.53 6.64 1.41
CA THR A 32 13.99 6.58 1.26
C THR A 32 14.51 5.18 0.96
N TRP A 33 13.83 4.14 1.45
CA TRP A 33 14.20 2.74 1.26
C TRP A 33 13.20 1.96 0.41
N ILE A 34 11.99 2.50 0.16
CA ILE A 34 11.02 1.94 -0.78
C ILE A 34 10.35 3.00 -1.66
N PRO A 35 11.06 3.53 -2.68
CA PRO A 35 10.59 4.65 -3.51
C PRO A 35 9.59 4.19 -4.57
N ILE A 36 8.43 3.71 -4.15
CA ILE A 36 7.40 3.13 -5.02
C ILE A 36 6.44 4.20 -5.59
N VAL A 37 6.39 5.38 -4.99
CA VAL A 37 5.54 6.52 -5.43
C VAL A 37 6.39 7.76 -5.67
N SER A 38 6.19 8.47 -6.78
CA SER A 38 6.76 9.79 -7.02
C SER A 38 6.01 10.86 -6.24
N GLU A 39 6.72 11.62 -5.40
CA GLU A 39 6.15 12.74 -4.66
C GLU A 39 5.53 13.81 -5.58
N THR A 40 6.25 14.19 -6.63
CA THR A 40 5.77 15.19 -7.59
C THR A 40 4.47 14.74 -8.27
N CYS A 41 4.45 13.52 -8.84
CA CYS A 41 3.24 13.01 -9.50
C CYS A 41 2.10 12.79 -8.52
N TYR A 42 2.40 12.34 -7.30
CA TYR A 42 1.41 12.19 -6.24
C TYR A 42 0.74 13.53 -5.90
N ASN A 43 1.53 14.60 -5.69
CA ASN A 43 1.01 15.92 -5.36
C ASN A 43 0.17 16.52 -6.51
N ILE A 44 0.59 16.33 -7.76
CA ILE A 44 -0.21 16.73 -8.94
C ILE A 44 -1.56 16.00 -8.93
N ARG A 45 -1.56 14.68 -8.77
CA ARG A 45 -2.80 13.88 -8.71
C ARG A 45 -3.70 14.31 -7.55
N LEU A 46 -3.14 14.52 -6.36
CA LEU A 46 -3.90 14.98 -5.19
C LEU A 46 -4.55 16.34 -5.44
N SER A 47 -3.84 17.28 -6.08
CA SER A 47 -4.39 18.59 -6.43
C SER A 47 -5.54 18.51 -7.43
N SER A 48 -5.48 17.60 -8.41
CA SER A 48 -6.57 17.40 -9.39
C SER A 48 -7.86 16.85 -8.76
N ILE A 49 -7.73 16.03 -7.70
CA ILE A 49 -8.89 15.42 -7.01
C ILE A 49 -9.60 16.43 -6.13
N ARG A 50 -8.87 17.36 -5.49
CA ARG A 50 -9.47 18.46 -4.72
C ARG A 50 -10.35 19.38 -5.58
N VAL A 51 -10.11 19.40 -6.89
CA VAL A 51 -10.90 20.17 -7.87
C VAL A 51 -12.11 19.39 -8.39
N GLN A 52 -12.12 18.05 -8.27
CA GLN A 52 -13.17 17.17 -8.79
C GLN A 52 -13.85 16.37 -7.67
N MET A 53 -14.56 17.07 -6.78
CA MET A 53 -15.41 16.41 -5.79
C MET A 53 -16.75 15.96 -6.41
N ALA A 54 -16.79 14.77 -7.02
CA ALA A 54 -18.05 14.05 -7.26
C ALA A 54 -17.91 12.55 -7.63
N THR A 55 -16.75 12.07 -8.08
CA THR A 55 -16.65 10.71 -8.65
C THR A 55 -15.32 10.02 -8.29
N SER A 56 -15.29 9.40 -7.10
CA SER A 56 -14.34 8.39 -6.57
C SER A 56 -12.98 8.19 -7.29
N PRO A 57 -11.86 8.62 -6.68
CA PRO A 57 -10.55 7.99 -6.86
C PRO A 57 -10.29 7.10 -5.63
N SER A 58 -10.91 5.92 -5.59
CA SER A 58 -10.79 5.00 -4.44
C SER A 58 -9.35 4.59 -4.14
N ASP A 59 -8.51 4.50 -5.17
CA ASP A 59 -7.20 3.86 -5.08
C ASP A 59 -6.13 4.82 -4.57
N LEU A 60 -6.20 6.11 -4.94
CA LEU A 60 -5.31 7.12 -4.38
C LEU A 60 -5.62 7.36 -2.90
N SER A 61 -6.90 7.35 -2.52
CA SER A 61 -7.31 7.45 -1.11
C SER A 61 -6.78 6.26 -0.30
N LEU A 62 -6.91 5.03 -0.83
CA LEU A 62 -6.31 3.85 -0.22
C LEU A 62 -4.79 4.02 -0.05
N LEU A 63 -4.08 4.40 -1.12
CA LEU A 63 -2.64 4.62 -1.09
C LEU A 63 -2.24 5.65 -0.03
N THR A 64 -2.95 6.77 0.03
CA THR A 64 -2.71 7.87 0.97
C THR A 64 -2.88 7.41 2.42
N LEU A 65 -3.95 6.66 2.70
CA LEU A 65 -4.18 6.11 4.03
C LEU A 65 -3.15 5.03 4.41
N CYS A 66 -2.72 4.21 3.45
CA CYS A 66 -1.63 3.25 3.67
C CYS A 66 -0.29 3.94 3.95
N MET A 67 0.02 5.05 3.27
CA MET A 67 1.20 5.90 3.60
C MET A 67 1.13 6.41 5.04
N ALA A 68 -0.06 6.84 5.48
CA ALA A 68 -0.24 7.29 6.86
C ALA A 68 -0.11 6.15 7.88
N LEU A 69 -0.65 4.97 7.58
CA LEU A 69 -0.58 3.80 8.45
C LEU A 69 0.85 3.27 8.59
N VAL A 70 1.60 3.13 7.49
CA VAL A 70 2.96 2.56 7.53
C VAL A 70 3.93 3.42 8.34
N CYS A 71 3.63 4.70 8.51
CA CYS A 71 4.40 5.61 9.36
C CYS A 71 3.97 5.60 10.83
N LYS A 72 2.99 4.78 11.24
CA LYS A 72 2.58 4.66 12.64
C LYS A 72 3.54 3.73 13.38
N GLU A 73 4.12 4.24 14.45
CA GLU A 73 4.96 3.47 15.37
C GLU A 73 4.13 2.93 16.54
N PRO A 74 4.52 1.79 17.13
CA PRO A 74 3.93 1.32 18.38
C PRO A 74 4.23 2.31 19.51
N VAL A 75 3.23 2.54 20.37
CA VAL A 75 3.36 3.39 21.56
C VAL A 75 3.52 2.45 22.74
N GLU A 76 4.61 2.59 23.49
CA GLU A 76 4.91 1.73 24.65
C GLU A 76 5.00 0.22 24.31
N GLY A 77 5.39 -0.10 23.07
CA GLY A 77 5.47 -1.48 22.60
C GLY A 77 4.12 -2.09 22.20
N GLU A 78 3.02 -1.36 22.35
CA GLU A 78 1.69 -1.79 21.91
C GLU A 78 1.21 -1.00 20.68
N LEU A 79 0.42 -1.68 19.84
CA LEU A 79 -0.21 -1.05 18.70
C LEU A 79 -1.48 -0.32 19.16
N PRO A 80 -1.58 1.01 19.03
CA PRO A 80 -2.75 1.75 19.48
C PRO A 80 -4.05 1.22 18.85
N LEU A 81 -5.15 1.24 19.60
CA LEU A 81 -6.47 0.79 19.09
C LEU A 81 -6.88 1.54 17.81
N SER A 82 -6.56 2.83 17.71
CA SER A 82 -6.80 3.64 16.51
C SER A 82 -6.03 3.13 15.30
N THR A 83 -4.76 2.74 15.47
CA THR A 83 -3.92 2.15 14.42
C THR A 83 -4.47 0.79 13.98
N ARG A 84 -4.91 -0.04 14.93
CA ARG A 84 -5.53 -1.35 14.63
C ARG A 84 -6.83 -1.19 13.85
N SER A 85 -7.68 -0.24 14.25
CA SER A 85 -8.91 0.10 13.54
C SER A 85 -8.64 0.60 12.13
N LEU A 86 -7.67 1.51 11.96
CA LEU A 86 -7.26 1.99 10.63
C LEU A 86 -6.78 0.84 9.73
N TYR A 87 -5.94 -0.05 10.26
CA TYR A 87 -5.49 -1.25 9.55
C TYR A 87 -6.67 -2.14 9.11
N ALA A 88 -7.62 -2.42 10.01
CA ALA A 88 -8.80 -3.23 9.68
C ALA A 88 -9.70 -2.57 8.61
N SER A 89 -9.87 -1.24 8.69
CA SER A 89 -10.61 -0.48 7.68
C SER A 89 -9.90 -0.52 6.32
N LEU A 90 -8.57 -0.45 6.29
CA LEU A 90 -7.80 -0.56 5.03
C LEU A 90 -7.86 -1.96 4.41
N LYS A 91 -7.80 -3.03 5.22
CA LYS A 91 -8.02 -4.40 4.71
C LYS A 91 -9.42 -4.55 4.11
N SER A 92 -10.44 -4.00 4.77
CA SER A 92 -11.81 -4.00 4.26
C SER A 92 -11.94 -3.20 2.97
N PHE A 93 -11.22 -2.08 2.86
CA PHE A 93 -11.22 -1.26 1.65
C PHE A 93 -10.53 -2.00 0.48
N VAL A 94 -9.40 -2.65 0.73
CA VAL A 94 -8.75 -3.52 -0.27
C VAL A 94 -9.70 -4.60 -0.76
N ALA A 95 -10.35 -5.33 0.16
CA ALA A 95 -11.29 -6.39 -0.21
C ALA A 95 -12.48 -5.86 -1.04
N LEU A 96 -12.99 -4.66 -0.73
CA LEU A 96 -14.03 -4.02 -1.51
C LEU A 96 -13.56 -3.70 -2.94
N LEU A 97 -12.34 -3.18 -3.10
CA LEU A 97 -11.79 -2.89 -4.42
C LEU A 97 -11.51 -4.16 -5.22
N GLU A 98 -11.05 -5.23 -4.57
CA GLU A 98 -10.90 -6.54 -5.20
C GLU A 98 -12.25 -7.08 -5.67
N ALA A 99 -13.31 -6.95 -4.87
CA ALA A 99 -14.66 -7.36 -5.25
C ALA A 99 -15.23 -6.54 -6.42
N MET A 100 -14.76 -5.30 -6.61
CA MET A 100 -15.09 -4.46 -7.75
C MET A 100 -14.22 -4.76 -9.00
N GLY A 101 -13.27 -5.69 -8.91
CA GLY A 101 -12.35 -6.03 -9.99
C GLY A 101 -11.26 -4.98 -10.23
N THR A 102 -11.03 -4.08 -9.28
CA THR A 102 -10.01 -3.04 -9.39
C THR A 102 -8.62 -3.64 -9.13
N ASN A 103 -7.66 -3.32 -10.01
CA ASN A 103 -6.25 -3.69 -9.84
C ASN A 103 -5.33 -2.64 -10.46
N SER A 104 -5.30 -1.44 -9.87
CA SER A 104 -4.45 -0.33 -10.32
C SER A 104 -3.06 -0.37 -9.69
N LEU A 105 -2.12 0.41 -10.24
CA LEU A 105 -0.78 0.56 -9.66
C LEU A 105 -0.87 1.21 -8.27
N GLU A 106 -1.73 2.21 -8.11
CA GLU A 106 -1.93 2.92 -6.84
C GLU A 106 -2.49 1.97 -5.76
N MET A 107 -3.44 1.10 -6.12
CA MET A 107 -3.94 0.06 -5.21
C MET A 107 -2.82 -0.91 -4.83
N LEU A 108 -2.01 -1.34 -5.79
CA LEU A 108 -0.92 -2.27 -5.53
C LEU A 108 0.20 -1.67 -4.66
N GLN A 109 0.54 -0.39 -4.89
CA GLN A 109 1.43 0.37 -4.02
C GLN A 109 0.87 0.45 -2.59
N GLY A 110 -0.42 0.74 -2.44
CA GLY A 110 -1.09 0.78 -1.13
C GLY A 110 -1.07 -0.57 -0.42
N ARG A 111 -1.33 -1.66 -1.14
CA ARG A 111 -1.25 -3.03 -0.61
C ARG A 111 0.17 -3.41 -0.17
N LEU A 112 1.18 -3.01 -0.93
CA LEU A 112 2.58 -3.24 -0.57
C LEU A 112 2.94 -2.52 0.74
N LEU A 113 2.53 -1.26 0.91
CA LEU A 113 2.72 -0.53 2.17
C LEU A 113 1.99 -1.20 3.35
N LEU A 114 0.80 -1.76 3.11
CA LEU A 114 0.05 -2.50 4.11
C LEU A 114 0.78 -3.79 4.53
N THR A 115 1.35 -4.52 3.57
CA THR A 115 2.18 -5.71 3.84
C THR A 115 3.43 -5.37 4.63
N ILE A 116 4.09 -4.27 4.29
CA ILE A 116 5.25 -3.76 5.05
C ILE A 116 4.86 -3.44 6.49
N PHE A 117 3.71 -2.82 6.70
CA PHE A 117 3.17 -2.58 8.04
C PHE A 117 2.92 -3.89 8.79
N GLU A 118 2.33 -4.90 8.14
CA GLU A 118 2.10 -6.23 8.71
C GLU A 118 3.44 -6.89 9.14
N ILE A 119 4.46 -6.84 8.29
CA ILE A 119 5.81 -7.36 8.59
C ILE A 119 6.46 -6.62 9.76
N GLY A 120 6.44 -5.28 9.73
CA GLY A 120 7.04 -4.43 10.76
C GLY A 120 6.42 -4.63 12.15
N HIS A 121 5.18 -5.11 12.21
CA HIS A 121 4.45 -5.40 13.45
C HIS A 121 4.30 -6.90 13.75
N ALA A 122 5.13 -7.74 13.12
CA ALA A 122 5.15 -9.20 13.33
C ALA A 122 3.79 -9.89 13.08
N MET A 123 2.94 -9.34 12.20
CA MET A 123 1.66 -9.94 11.80
C MET A 123 1.86 -10.98 10.68
N TYR A 124 2.75 -11.94 10.89
CA TYR A 124 3.25 -12.84 9.83
C TYR A 124 2.20 -13.62 9.04
N PRO A 125 1.11 -14.16 9.64
CA PRO A 125 0.07 -14.82 8.87
C PRO A 125 -0.64 -13.88 7.88
N ALA A 126 -0.87 -12.63 8.29
CA ALA A 126 -1.47 -11.61 7.43
C ALA A 126 -0.50 -11.18 6.33
N ALA A 127 0.76 -10.89 6.68
CA ALA A 127 1.82 -10.55 5.74
C ALA A 127 1.95 -11.61 4.64
N TYR A 128 2.03 -12.89 5.01
CA TYR A 128 2.16 -14.00 4.06
C TYR A 128 1.02 -14.05 3.02
N ILE A 129 -0.23 -13.87 3.48
CA ILE A 129 -1.39 -13.85 2.59
C ILE A 129 -1.36 -12.62 1.69
N SER A 130 -1.09 -11.44 2.28
CA SER A 130 -1.03 -10.18 1.54
C SER A 130 0.07 -10.22 0.47
N THR A 131 1.26 -10.72 0.80
CA THR A 131 2.39 -10.86 -0.12
C THR A 131 2.03 -11.75 -1.31
N ALA A 132 1.46 -12.93 -1.07
CA ALA A 132 1.04 -13.83 -2.15
C ALA A 132 -0.05 -13.21 -3.05
N ALA A 133 -0.96 -12.43 -2.46
CA ALA A 133 -1.98 -11.71 -3.21
C ALA A 133 -1.37 -10.56 -4.03
N ASN A 134 -0.39 -9.84 -3.49
CA ASN A 134 0.32 -8.76 -4.17
C ASN A 134 1.12 -9.28 -5.37
N VAL A 135 1.79 -10.44 -5.25
CA VAL A 135 2.49 -11.08 -6.37
C VAL A 135 1.53 -11.38 -7.52
N ARG A 136 0.38 -11.99 -7.23
CA ARG A 136 -0.64 -12.30 -8.24
C ARG A 136 -1.24 -11.04 -8.88
N ALA A 137 -1.55 -10.04 -8.07
CA ALA A 137 -2.05 -8.75 -8.54
C ALA A 137 -1.03 -8.04 -9.45
N ALA A 138 0.26 -8.07 -9.10
CA ALA A 138 1.35 -7.52 -9.89
C ALA A 138 1.53 -8.19 -11.24
N ILE A 139 1.49 -9.53 -11.27
CA ILE A 139 1.54 -10.31 -12.51
C ILE A 139 0.32 -10.00 -13.38
N SER A 140 -0.87 -9.94 -12.80
CA SER A 140 -2.09 -9.58 -13.53
C SER A 140 -2.06 -8.16 -14.08
N LEU A 141 -1.36 -7.23 -13.43
CA LEU A 141 -1.16 -5.86 -13.89
C LEU A 141 -0.02 -5.75 -14.93
N GLY A 142 0.75 -6.82 -15.14
CA GLY A 142 1.87 -6.86 -16.08
C GLY A 142 3.11 -6.11 -15.60
N ILE A 143 3.22 -5.80 -14.30
CA ILE A 143 4.37 -5.04 -13.78
C ILE A 143 5.63 -5.88 -13.56
N ASN A 144 5.50 -7.20 -13.68
CA ASN A 144 6.61 -8.16 -13.68
C ASN A 144 7.39 -8.18 -15.01
N ALA A 145 6.94 -7.41 -16.01
CA ALA A 145 7.63 -7.29 -17.28
C ALA A 145 9.00 -6.60 -17.15
N PRO A 146 9.95 -6.86 -18.07
CA PRO A 146 11.18 -6.09 -18.18
C PRO A 146 10.91 -4.59 -18.37
N CYS A 147 11.92 -3.75 -18.08
CA CYS A 147 11.81 -2.28 -18.15
C CYS A 147 11.23 -1.77 -19.48
N GLU A 148 11.67 -2.36 -20.60
CA GLU A 148 11.19 -2.06 -21.95
C GLU A 148 9.70 -2.40 -22.15
N GLY A 149 9.22 -3.46 -21.49
CA GLY A 149 7.82 -3.86 -21.47
C GLY A 149 6.94 -2.92 -20.65
N LEU A 150 7.44 -2.42 -19.52
CA LEU A 150 6.69 -1.49 -18.65
C LEU A 150 6.35 -0.17 -19.35
N HIS A 151 7.24 0.32 -20.21
CA HIS A 151 6.95 1.50 -21.02
C HIS A 151 5.74 1.30 -21.95
N LYS A 152 5.55 0.09 -22.49
CA LYS A 152 4.39 -0.23 -23.33
C LYS A 152 3.10 -0.31 -22.50
N VAL A 153 3.19 -0.84 -21.27
CA VAL A 153 2.06 -0.99 -20.35
C VAL A 153 1.57 0.38 -19.86
N PHE A 154 2.46 1.22 -19.34
CA PHE A 154 2.07 2.47 -18.67
C PHE A 154 2.08 3.71 -19.58
N ARG A 155 2.82 3.68 -20.70
CA ARG A 155 3.06 4.81 -21.64
C ARG A 155 3.76 6.04 -21.03
N ASP A 156 3.67 6.22 -19.71
CA ASP A 156 4.35 7.22 -18.90
C ASP A 156 5.63 6.61 -18.28
N ARG A 157 6.77 7.27 -18.53
CA ARG A 157 8.09 6.85 -18.02
C ARG A 157 8.15 6.84 -16.49
N GLN A 158 7.48 7.79 -15.83
CA GLN A 158 7.47 7.87 -14.38
C GLN A 158 6.61 6.77 -13.78
N LYS A 159 5.42 6.50 -14.34
CA LYS A 159 4.60 5.35 -13.92
C LYS A 159 5.31 4.01 -14.15
N ALA A 160 6.03 3.85 -15.26
CA ALA A 160 6.83 2.65 -15.50
C ALA A 160 7.93 2.45 -14.45
N LYS A 161 8.60 3.53 -14.01
CA LYS A 161 9.56 3.48 -12.90
C LYS A 161 8.90 3.10 -11.57
N GLU A 162 7.78 3.75 -11.24
CA GLU A 162 6.99 3.43 -10.04
C GLU A 162 6.57 1.95 -10.02
N ALA A 163 6.09 1.43 -11.15
CA ALA A 163 5.73 0.01 -11.31
C ALA A 163 6.93 -0.92 -11.12
N GLN A 164 8.08 -0.58 -11.70
CA GLN A 164 9.31 -1.36 -11.53
C GLN A 164 9.76 -1.42 -10.07
N GLN A 165 9.73 -0.28 -9.36
CA GLN A 165 10.10 -0.23 -7.95
C GLN A 165 9.08 -0.95 -7.07
N THR A 166 7.79 -0.87 -7.41
CA THR A 166 6.71 -1.60 -6.73
C THR A 166 6.93 -3.11 -6.86
N TRP A 167 7.24 -3.59 -8.07
CA TRP A 167 7.57 -5.00 -8.30
C TRP A 167 8.77 -5.45 -7.47
N ARG A 168 9.86 -4.67 -7.45
CA ARG A 168 11.03 -4.96 -6.61
C ARG A 168 10.67 -5.03 -5.13
N GLY A 169 9.86 -4.10 -4.63
CA GLY A 169 9.38 -4.11 -3.26
C GLY A 169 8.60 -5.38 -2.91
N ILE A 170 7.70 -5.82 -3.79
CA ILE A 170 6.93 -7.07 -3.62
C ILE A 170 7.87 -8.29 -3.53
N ILE A 171 8.85 -8.38 -4.42
CA ILE A 171 9.82 -9.49 -4.40
C ILE A 171 10.68 -9.49 -3.13
N ILE A 172 11.04 -8.31 -2.61
CA ILE A 172 11.77 -8.19 -1.35
C ILE A 172 10.91 -8.70 -0.19
N THR A 173 9.64 -8.28 -0.10
CA THR A 173 8.73 -8.74 0.96
C THR A 173 8.48 -10.24 0.89
N GLU A 174 8.35 -10.81 -0.31
CA GLU A 174 8.19 -12.26 -0.52
C GLU A 174 9.39 -13.06 -0.02
N ARG A 175 10.59 -12.58 -0.28
CA ARG A 175 11.83 -13.24 0.19
C ARG A 175 12.00 -13.12 1.69
N SER A 176 11.64 -11.97 2.27
CA SER A 176 11.69 -11.76 3.72
C SER A 176 10.69 -12.65 4.48
N ASP A 177 9.49 -12.87 3.94
CA ASP A 177 8.50 -13.80 4.52
C ASP A 177 8.94 -15.28 4.45
N LEU A 178 9.82 -15.62 3.51
CA LEU A 178 10.38 -16.97 3.36
C LEU A 178 11.57 -17.23 4.31
N ALA A 179 12.25 -16.20 4.81
CA ALA A 179 13.40 -16.36 5.71
C ALA A 179 13.06 -17.00 7.09
N PRO A 180 11.96 -16.66 7.78
CA PRO A 180 11.59 -17.34 9.02
C PRO A 180 11.17 -18.81 8.81
N ARG A 181 10.81 -19.21 7.59
CA ARG A 181 10.34 -20.58 7.30
C ARG A 181 11.46 -21.60 7.12
N MET A 182 12.70 -21.18 6.87
CA MET A 182 13.83 -22.11 6.80
C MET A 182 14.31 -22.58 8.18
N HIS A 183 14.00 -21.85 9.26
CA HIS A 183 14.41 -22.25 10.62
C HIS A 183 13.41 -23.14 11.37
N ILE A 184 12.18 -23.33 10.86
CA ILE A 184 11.13 -24.12 11.55
C ILE A 184 11.02 -25.55 11.01
N ARG A 185 11.78 -25.94 9.96
CA ARG A 185 11.72 -27.29 9.37
C ARG A 185 12.82 -28.28 9.75
N SER A 186 13.66 -27.97 10.75
CA SER A 186 14.74 -28.87 11.18
C SER A 186 14.65 -29.38 12.61
N TYR A 187 13.44 -29.45 13.19
CA TYR A 187 13.18 -30.26 14.37
C TYR A 187 11.74 -30.80 14.36
N SER A 188 11.56 -31.98 13.79
CA SER A 188 10.50 -32.92 14.16
C SER A 188 11.01 -34.31 13.78
N TYR A 189 11.04 -35.17 14.81
CA TYR A 189 11.62 -36.51 14.90
C TYR A 189 11.14 -37.49 13.83
#